data_AF-A0A529NR12-F1
#
_entry.id   AF-A0A529NR12-F1
#
_cell.length_a   1.000
_cell.length_b   1.000
_cell.length_c   1.000
_cell.angle_alpha   90.00
_cell.angle_beta   90.00
_cell.angle_gamma   90.00
#
_symmetry.space_group_name_H-M   'P 1'
#
loop_
_entity.id
_entity.type
_entity.pdbx_description
1 polymer ?
#
loop_
_entity_poly.entity_id
_entity_poly.type
_entity_poly.pdbx_seq_one_letter_code
_entity_poly.pdbx_strand_id
1 'polypeptide(L)'
;AIRELGKLVMLAKAWRATPDDPELKRLVSTSETREQVLAYPDAVQVESDWEVLGEKIETRRDGLVSHATWLLDLKSPAPRFAVLLDFFPASAGRRSGAFAPGDRFKAKLVFYPSRNPLRALVVERLGDSAPGAWPAFGSDAAGDPLAAYAAFQDGAPWLSDC
;
A
#
# COMPACT_ATOMS: atom_id res chain seq x y z
N ALA A 1 -11.98 -23.81 -5.14
CA ALA A 1 -11.24 -24.23 -6.35
C ALA A 1 -11.61 -23.39 -7.58
N ILE A 2 -12.87 -23.37 -8.02
CA ILE A 2 -13.30 -22.64 -9.25
C ILE A 2 -12.98 -21.13 -9.19
N ARG A 3 -13.22 -20.48 -8.05
CA ARG A 3 -12.93 -19.04 -7.87
C ARG A 3 -11.45 -18.71 -8.09
N GLU A 4 -10.55 -19.43 -7.43
CA GLU A 4 -9.11 -19.21 -7.56
C GLU A 4 -8.62 -19.45 -8.99
N LEU A 5 -9.17 -20.46 -9.67
CA LEU A 5 -8.88 -20.66 -11.09
C LEU A 5 -9.39 -19.49 -11.94
N GLY A 6 -10.59 -18.97 -11.65
CA GLY A 6 -11.12 -17.78 -12.30
C GLY A 6 -10.21 -16.56 -12.16
N LYS A 7 -9.71 -16.29 -10.94
CA LYS A 7 -8.73 -15.22 -10.68
C LYS A 7 -7.46 -15.40 -11.50
N LEU A 8 -6.88 -16.61 -11.49
CA LEU A 8 -5.67 -16.93 -12.25
C LEU A 8 -5.88 -16.75 -13.75
N VAL A 9 -7.06 -17.13 -14.29
CA VAL A 9 -7.40 -16.92 -15.70
C VAL A 9 -7.52 -15.44 -16.03
N MET A 10 -8.17 -14.63 -15.18
CA MET A 10 -8.28 -13.18 -15.38
C MET A 10 -6.91 -12.50 -15.33
N LEU A 11 -6.08 -12.82 -14.34
CA LEU A 11 -4.72 -12.31 -14.21
C LEU A 11 -3.86 -12.69 -15.42
N ALA A 12 -3.91 -13.96 -15.85
CA ALA A 12 -3.16 -14.44 -17.01
C ALA A 12 -3.60 -13.76 -18.31
N LYS A 13 -4.90 -13.48 -18.48
CA LYS A 13 -5.42 -12.73 -19.63
C LYS A 13 -4.96 -11.28 -19.60
N ALA A 14 -5.06 -10.61 -18.46
CA ALA A 14 -4.59 -9.24 -18.28
C ALA A 14 -3.09 -9.12 -18.57
N TRP A 15 -2.28 -10.04 -18.02
CA TRP A 15 -0.83 -10.07 -18.24
C TRP A 15 -0.46 -10.24 -19.72
N ARG A 16 -1.15 -11.14 -20.44
CA ARG A 16 -0.90 -11.32 -21.87
C ARG A 16 -1.27 -10.08 -22.70
N ALA A 17 -2.27 -9.31 -22.27
CA ALA A 17 -2.69 -8.10 -22.98
C ALA A 17 -1.72 -6.94 -22.74
N THR A 18 -1.20 -6.81 -21.51
CA THR A 18 -0.30 -5.71 -21.10
C THR A 18 0.87 -6.24 -20.26
N PRO A 19 1.85 -6.94 -20.87
CA PRO A 19 2.97 -7.56 -20.15
C PRO A 19 3.99 -6.55 -19.58
N ASP A 20 3.95 -5.30 -20.04
CA ASP A 20 4.81 -4.24 -19.52
C ASP A 20 4.17 -3.48 -18.34
N ASP A 21 2.95 -3.85 -17.95
CA ASP A 21 2.28 -3.30 -16.77
C ASP A 21 3.03 -3.74 -15.50
N PRO A 22 3.57 -2.80 -14.70
CA PRO A 22 4.38 -3.11 -13.52
C PRO A 22 3.60 -3.85 -12.43
N GLU A 23 2.31 -3.54 -12.26
CA GLU A 23 1.45 -4.24 -11.30
C GLU A 23 1.28 -5.70 -11.69
N LEU A 24 0.97 -5.97 -12.96
CA LEU A 24 0.79 -7.33 -13.45
C LEU A 24 2.12 -8.12 -13.42
N LYS A 25 3.24 -7.47 -13.74
CA LYS A 25 4.57 -8.08 -13.67
C LYS A 25 4.93 -8.51 -12.26
N ARG A 26 4.62 -7.67 -11.28
CA ARG A 26 4.81 -7.97 -9.85
C ARG A 26 3.96 -9.15 -9.40
N LEU A 27 2.75 -9.29 -9.92
CA LEU A 27 1.84 -10.39 -9.56
C LEU A 27 2.21 -11.73 -10.20
N VAL A 28 2.82 -11.73 -11.39
CA VAL A 28 3.07 -12.95 -12.18
C VAL A 28 4.52 -13.41 -12.17
N SER A 29 5.49 -12.49 -12.06
CA SER A 29 6.91 -12.78 -12.29
C SER A 29 7.80 -12.46 -11.09
N THR A 30 8.09 -11.17 -10.87
CA THR A 30 9.07 -10.75 -9.88
C THR A 30 8.69 -9.40 -9.29
N SER A 31 9.04 -9.19 -8.03
CA SER A 31 8.88 -7.90 -7.37
C SER A 31 9.96 -6.91 -7.80
N GLU A 32 9.61 -5.62 -7.79
CA GLU A 32 10.55 -4.54 -8.04
C GLU A 32 11.45 -4.26 -6.83
N THR A 33 12.71 -3.91 -7.10
CA THR A 33 13.61 -3.37 -6.07
C THR A 33 13.23 -1.94 -5.69
N ARG A 34 13.75 -1.45 -4.56
CA ARG A 34 13.56 -0.06 -4.14
C ARG A 34 14.00 0.92 -5.24
N GLU A 35 15.15 0.68 -5.86
CA GLU A 35 15.73 1.54 -6.89
C GLU A 35 14.84 1.58 -8.14
N GLN A 36 14.27 0.44 -8.52
CA GLN A 36 13.35 0.37 -9.67
C GLN A 36 12.06 1.16 -9.43
N VAL A 37 11.51 1.12 -8.20
CA VAL A 37 10.33 1.91 -7.85
C VAL A 37 10.65 3.41 -7.87
N LEU A 38 11.79 3.81 -7.33
CA LEU A 38 12.21 5.22 -7.30
C LEU A 38 12.53 5.77 -8.69
N ALA A 39 13.02 4.93 -9.59
CA ALA A 39 13.32 5.30 -10.97
C ALA A 39 12.09 5.29 -11.90
N TYR A 40 10.94 4.80 -11.44
CA TYR A 40 9.74 4.71 -12.26
C TYR A 40 9.16 6.12 -12.48
N PRO A 41 9.12 6.64 -13.73
CA PRO A 41 8.81 8.04 -14.00
C PRO A 41 7.42 8.48 -13.48
N ASP A 42 6.44 7.60 -13.59
CA ASP A 42 5.06 7.88 -13.23
C ASP A 42 4.70 7.41 -11.80
N ALA A 43 5.71 7.12 -10.96
CA ALA A 43 5.45 6.69 -9.60
C ALA A 43 4.87 7.86 -8.79
N VAL A 44 3.70 7.61 -8.18
CA VAL A 44 3.04 8.60 -7.33
C VAL A 44 3.94 8.91 -6.14
N GLN A 45 4.30 10.17 -5.96
CA GLN A 45 5.06 10.66 -4.81
C GLN A 45 4.20 11.62 -3.99
N VAL A 46 4.17 11.44 -2.68
CA VAL A 46 3.37 12.26 -1.77
C VAL A 46 4.22 12.65 -0.58
N GLU A 47 4.46 13.95 -0.40
CA GLU A 47 4.97 14.52 0.84
C GLU A 47 3.78 14.96 1.69
N SER A 48 3.67 14.43 2.90
CA SER A 48 2.60 14.79 3.83
C SER A 48 2.99 14.54 5.28
N ASP A 49 2.09 14.92 6.20
CA ASP A 49 2.04 14.42 7.56
C ASP A 49 1.27 13.10 7.54
N TRP A 50 1.96 12.03 7.92
CA TRP A 50 1.41 10.68 7.95
C TRP A 50 1.13 10.28 9.40
N GLU A 51 -0.07 9.75 9.64
CA GLU A 51 -0.42 9.10 10.90
C GLU A 51 -0.43 7.59 10.74
N VAL A 52 0.21 6.90 11.70
CA VAL A 52 0.17 5.44 11.79
C VAL A 52 -1.17 5.00 12.33
N LEU A 53 -1.95 4.29 11.52
CA LEU A 53 -3.27 3.80 11.92
C LEU A 53 -3.20 2.47 12.68
N GLY A 54 -2.23 1.63 12.32
CA GLY A 54 -2.17 0.27 12.83
C GLY A 54 -1.07 -0.55 12.16
N GLU A 55 -0.87 -1.75 12.71
CA GLU A 55 0.09 -2.71 12.20
C GLU A 55 -0.49 -4.13 12.18
N LYS A 56 0.04 -4.97 11.29
CA LYS A 56 -0.23 -6.41 11.23
C LYS A 56 1.08 -7.13 11.07
N ILE A 57 1.37 -8.01 12.02
CA ILE A 57 2.61 -8.78 12.07
C ILE A 57 2.24 -10.26 11.95
N GLU A 58 2.78 -10.94 10.95
CA GLU A 58 2.50 -12.35 10.69
C GLU A 58 3.81 -13.11 10.47
N THR A 59 4.01 -14.20 11.22
CA THR A 59 5.09 -15.15 10.96
C THR A 59 4.67 -16.09 9.84
N ARG A 60 5.43 -16.05 8.75
CA ARG A 60 5.21 -16.88 7.56
C ARG A 60 5.86 -18.25 7.73
N ARG A 61 5.40 -19.21 6.93
CA ARG A 61 5.91 -20.60 6.93
C ARG A 61 7.37 -20.71 6.46
N ASP A 62 7.87 -19.72 5.74
CA ASP A 62 9.24 -19.63 5.24
C ASP A 62 10.24 -19.08 6.29
N GLY A 63 9.80 -18.85 7.52
CA GLY A 63 10.63 -18.32 8.60
C GLY A 63 10.85 -16.81 8.55
N LEU A 64 10.17 -16.10 7.64
CA LEU A 64 10.10 -14.65 7.63
C LEU A 64 8.93 -14.15 8.49
N VAL A 65 9.09 -12.97 9.04
CA VAL A 65 8.00 -12.17 9.61
C VAL A 65 7.67 -11.08 8.61
N SER A 66 6.39 -10.98 8.22
CA SER A 66 5.86 -9.87 7.46
C SER A 66 5.23 -8.85 8.41
N HIS A 67 5.58 -7.58 8.24
CA HIS A 67 5.07 -6.47 9.03
C HIS A 67 4.48 -5.42 8.08
N ALA A 68 3.15 -5.28 8.11
CA ALA A 68 2.43 -4.24 7.41
C ALA A 68 2.08 -3.11 8.37
N THR A 69 2.38 -1.87 8.00
CA THR A 69 2.02 -0.66 8.75
C THR A 69 1.16 0.24 7.88
N TRP A 70 -0.05 0.56 8.32
CA TRP A 70 -0.98 1.42 7.60
C TRP A 70 -0.82 2.87 8.02
N LEU A 71 -0.80 3.77 7.04
CA LEU A 71 -0.67 5.21 7.22
C LEU A 71 -1.86 5.95 6.60
N LEU A 72 -2.22 7.09 7.20
CA LEU A 72 -3.17 8.05 6.64
C LEU A 72 -2.48 9.38 6.38
N ASP A 73 -2.69 9.91 5.18
CA ASP A 73 -2.33 11.28 4.82
C ASP A 73 -3.30 12.27 5.50
N LEU A 74 -2.75 13.18 6.30
CA LEU A 74 -3.53 14.17 7.05
C LEU A 74 -3.63 15.55 6.38
N LYS A 75 -2.90 15.82 5.30
CA LYS A 75 -2.82 17.15 4.68
C LYS A 75 -3.46 17.23 3.31
N SER A 76 -3.58 16.11 2.60
CA SER A 76 -4.23 16.11 1.29
C SER A 76 -5.74 16.41 1.39
N PRO A 77 -6.30 17.19 0.45
CA PRO A 77 -7.76 17.42 0.37
C PRO A 77 -8.57 16.12 0.24
N ALA A 78 -8.00 15.13 -0.43
CA ALA A 78 -8.49 13.75 -0.45
C ALA A 78 -7.47 12.87 0.27
N PRO A 79 -7.72 12.48 1.54
CA PRO A 79 -6.80 11.64 2.30
C PRO A 79 -6.49 10.34 1.57
N ARG A 80 -5.21 9.99 1.54
CA ARG A 80 -4.70 8.75 0.97
C ARG A 80 -4.26 7.80 2.07
N PHE A 81 -4.51 6.52 1.84
CA PHE A 81 -3.90 5.47 2.64
C PHE A 81 -2.59 5.03 2.02
N ALA A 82 -1.65 4.63 2.87
CA ALA A 82 -0.42 3.95 2.44
C ALA A 82 -0.15 2.72 3.31
N VAL A 83 0.55 1.74 2.76
CA VAL A 83 1.05 0.57 3.49
C VAL A 83 2.56 0.48 3.30
N LEU A 84 3.29 0.53 4.41
CA LEU A 84 4.69 0.13 4.47
C LEU A 84 4.74 -1.37 4.74
N LEU A 85 5.56 -2.09 3.96
CA LEU A 85 5.66 -3.54 4.04
C LEU A 85 7.12 -3.96 4.22
N ASP A 86 7.40 -4.51 5.40
CA ASP A 86 8.72 -4.98 5.80
C ASP A 86 8.75 -6.50 5.98
N PHE A 87 9.89 -7.10 5.68
CA PHE A 87 10.14 -8.52 5.89
C PHE A 87 11.47 -8.72 6.62
N PHE A 88 11.48 -9.56 7.64
CA PHE A 88 12.70 -9.87 8.39
C PHE A 88 12.72 -11.32 8.88
N PRO A 89 13.90 -11.94 9.10
CA PRO A 89 13.98 -13.28 9.65
C PRO A 89 13.35 -13.35 11.04
N ALA A 90 12.56 -14.40 11.32
CA ALA A 90 11.96 -14.60 12.64
C ALA A 90 13.00 -14.74 13.77
N SER A 91 14.20 -15.21 13.43
CA SER A 91 15.34 -15.33 14.36
C SER A 91 15.95 -13.99 14.77
N ALA A 92 15.68 -12.90 14.03
CA ALA A 92 16.26 -11.58 14.31
C ALA A 92 15.61 -10.86 15.52
N GLY A 93 14.59 -11.47 16.14
CA GLY A 93 13.84 -10.88 17.26
C GLY A 93 12.91 -9.75 16.83
N ARG A 94 12.07 -9.26 17.77
CA ARG A 94 11.21 -8.10 17.52
C ARG A 94 12.09 -6.85 17.47
N ARG A 95 12.31 -6.28 16.29
CA ARG A 95 12.81 -4.90 16.20
C ARG A 95 11.77 -4.00 16.86
N SER A 96 12.18 -3.18 17.82
CA SER A 96 11.33 -2.12 18.37
C SER A 96 10.79 -1.29 17.20
N GLY A 97 9.46 -1.27 17.03
CA GLY A 97 8.82 -0.70 15.85
C GLY A 97 9.18 0.78 15.71
N ALA A 98 9.63 1.18 14.51
CA ALA A 98 9.86 2.59 14.17
C ALA A 98 8.55 3.38 14.07
N PHE A 99 7.41 2.69 14.16
CA PHE A 99 6.05 3.19 14.04
C PHE A 99 5.18 2.49 15.09
N ALA A 100 4.50 3.28 15.92
CA ALA A 100 3.42 2.84 16.80
C ALA A 100 2.10 3.49 16.35
N PRO A 101 0.94 2.82 16.53
CA PRO A 101 -0.35 3.44 16.22
C PRO A 101 -0.53 4.78 16.95
N GLY A 102 -0.97 5.80 16.21
CA GLY A 102 -1.06 7.18 16.67
C GLY A 102 0.20 8.03 16.45
N ASP A 103 1.34 7.42 16.12
CA ASP A 103 2.53 8.18 15.75
C ASP A 103 2.28 9.03 14.50
N ARG A 104 2.83 10.23 14.50
CA ARG A 104 2.77 11.15 13.37
C ARG A 104 4.14 11.63 12.97
N PHE A 105 4.40 11.59 11.67
CA PHE A 105 5.68 12.03 11.12
C PHE A 105 5.49 12.66 9.76
N LYS A 106 6.33 13.65 9.46
CA LYS A 106 6.39 14.25 8.14
C LYS A 106 7.33 13.42 7.26
N ALA A 107 6.86 13.01 6.09
CA ALA A 107 7.68 12.23 5.17
C ALA A 107 7.22 12.36 3.73
N LYS A 108 8.18 12.11 2.83
CA LYS A 108 7.93 11.86 1.42
C LYS A 108 7.86 10.36 1.16
N LEU A 109 6.71 9.91 0.68
CA LEU A 109 6.47 8.53 0.26
C LEU A 109 6.47 8.43 -1.26
N VAL A 110 6.91 7.29 -1.78
CA VAL A 110 6.75 6.90 -3.19
C VAL A 110 5.98 5.58 -3.24
N PHE A 111 4.92 5.54 -4.03
CA PHE A 111 4.04 4.39 -4.14
C PHE A 111 4.47 3.45 -5.27
N TYR A 112 4.26 2.15 -5.06
CA TYR A 112 4.45 1.15 -6.11
C TYR A 112 3.44 1.40 -7.25
N PRO A 113 3.89 1.42 -8.52
CA PRO A 113 3.00 1.56 -9.66
C PRO A 113 1.91 0.48 -9.65
N SER A 114 0.66 0.93 -9.66
CA SER A 114 -0.53 0.07 -9.71
C SER A 114 -1.76 0.92 -10.02
N ARG A 115 -2.85 0.26 -10.44
CA ARG A 115 -4.14 0.90 -10.69
C ARG A 115 -4.65 1.68 -9.48
N ASN A 116 -4.33 1.19 -8.27
CA ASN A 116 -4.70 1.83 -7.00
C ASN A 116 -3.52 1.76 -6.03
N PRO A 117 -2.62 2.77 -6.07
CA PRO A 117 -1.40 2.76 -5.29
C PRO A 117 -1.67 2.82 -3.79
N LEU A 118 -1.35 1.72 -3.09
CA LEU A 118 -1.45 1.61 -1.64
C LEU A 118 -0.10 1.29 -1.00
N ARG A 119 0.64 0.32 -1.55
CA ARG A 119 1.99 -0.02 -1.07
C ARG A 119 2.96 1.13 -1.36
N ALA A 120 3.72 1.55 -0.36
CA ALA A 120 4.65 2.67 -0.49
C ALA A 120 6.01 2.40 0.16
N LEU A 121 6.96 3.26 -0.19
CA LEU A 121 8.30 3.36 0.38
C LEU A 121 8.46 4.73 1.03
N VAL A 122 9.01 4.77 2.24
CA VAL A 122 9.53 6.02 2.81
C VAL A 122 10.80 6.39 2.06
N VAL A 123 10.78 7.50 1.34
CA VAL A 123 11.94 8.02 0.59
C VAL A 123 12.75 8.97 1.45
N GLU A 124 12.06 9.83 2.19
CA GLU A 124 12.67 10.82 3.06
C GLU A 124 11.78 11.04 4.28
N ARG A 125 12.38 11.04 5.48
CA ARG A 125 11.71 11.41 6.73
C ARG A 125 12.15 12.82 7.09
N LEU A 126 11.19 13.73 7.19
CA LEU A 126 11.40 15.17 7.35
C LEU A 126 11.28 15.65 8.80
N GLY A 127 10.84 14.77 9.71
CA GLY A 127 10.72 15.04 11.14
C GLY A 127 9.45 14.42 11.73
N ASP A 128 9.23 14.66 13.01
CA ASP A 128 7.99 14.28 13.67
C ASP A 128 6.92 15.37 13.45
N SER A 129 5.65 14.98 13.42
CA SER A 129 4.54 15.91 13.27
C SER A 129 3.72 15.97 14.55
N ALA A 130 3.19 17.16 14.85
CA ALA A 130 2.43 17.38 16.06
C ALA A 130 1.08 16.62 16.04
N PRO A 131 0.59 16.16 17.20
CA PRO A 131 -0.79 15.71 17.33
C PRO A 131 -1.79 16.80 16.93
N GLY A 132 -3.00 16.39 16.51
CA GLY A 132 -4.00 17.30 15.95
C GLY A 132 -5.24 16.55 15.48
N ALA A 133 -6.26 17.27 15.02
CA ALA A 133 -7.49 16.66 14.52
C ALA A 133 -7.26 15.88 13.21
N TRP A 134 -8.01 14.80 13.02
CA TRP A 134 -8.13 14.17 11.71
C TRP A 134 -8.79 15.14 10.71
N PRO A 135 -8.46 15.03 9.41
CA PRO A 135 -9.11 15.85 8.39
C PRO A 135 -10.62 15.68 8.45
N ALA A 136 -11.35 16.77 8.26
CA ALA A 136 -12.80 16.72 8.17
C ALA A 136 -13.19 15.94 6.90
N PHE A 137 -13.86 14.80 7.07
CA PHE A 137 -14.53 14.14 5.96
C PHE A 137 -15.70 15.05 5.56
N GLY A 138 -15.66 15.61 4.35
CA GLY A 138 -16.64 16.61 3.90
C GLY A 138 -18.07 16.14 4.14
N SER A 139 -18.92 17.05 4.62
CA SER A 139 -20.34 16.79 4.94
C SER A 139 -21.20 16.40 3.73
N ASP A 140 -20.65 16.45 2.52
CA ASP A 140 -21.25 15.93 1.28
C ASP A 140 -21.05 14.40 1.12
N ALA A 141 -20.55 13.71 2.17
CA ALA A 141 -20.42 12.26 2.25
C ALA A 141 -21.76 11.49 2.30
N ALA A 142 -22.78 11.95 1.57
CA ALA A 142 -24.02 11.21 1.33
C ALA A 142 -23.90 10.16 0.21
N GLY A 143 -22.71 10.04 -0.41
CA GLY A 143 -22.39 8.98 -1.36
C GLY A 143 -22.03 7.66 -0.67
N ASP A 144 -22.01 6.57 -1.44
CA ASP A 144 -21.57 5.26 -0.95
C ASP A 144 -20.09 5.32 -0.52
N PRO A 145 -19.76 5.11 0.77
CA PRO A 145 -18.39 5.15 1.27
C PRO A 145 -17.50 4.04 0.67
N LEU A 146 -18.09 3.01 0.08
CA LEU A 146 -17.40 1.91 -0.57
C LEU A 146 -17.29 2.06 -2.09
N ALA A 147 -17.81 3.14 -2.69
CA ALA A 147 -17.77 3.33 -4.14
C ALA A 147 -16.35 3.30 -4.70
N ALA A 148 -15.38 3.92 -4.00
CA ALA A 148 -13.97 3.87 -4.38
C ALA A 148 -13.39 2.45 -4.31
N TYR A 149 -13.82 1.66 -3.32
CA TYR A 149 -13.42 0.27 -3.17
C TYR A 149 -14.07 -0.64 -4.23
N ALA A 150 -15.32 -0.39 -4.60
CA ALA A 150 -15.99 -1.09 -5.70
C ALA A 150 -15.28 -0.82 -7.03
N ALA A 151 -14.97 0.45 -7.33
CA ALA A 151 -14.21 0.82 -8.53
C ALA A 151 -12.80 0.18 -8.56
N PHE A 152 -12.14 0.06 -7.39
CA PHE A 152 -10.89 -0.68 -7.25
C PHE A 152 -11.05 -2.15 -7.69
N GLN A 153 -12.08 -2.84 -7.17
CA GLN A 153 -12.33 -4.24 -7.50
C GLN A 153 -12.63 -4.43 -8.99
N ASP A 154 -13.39 -3.52 -9.61
CA ASP A 154 -13.72 -3.60 -11.03
C ASP A 154 -12.49 -3.44 -11.92
N GLY A 155 -11.52 -2.59 -11.51
CA GLY A 155 -10.28 -2.35 -12.25
C GLY A 155 -9.23 -3.47 -12.12
N ALA A 156 -9.27 -4.24 -11.03
CA ALA A 156 -8.34 -5.33 -10.74
C ALA A 156 -9.06 -6.55 -10.12
N PRO A 157 -9.98 -7.20 -10.86
CA PRO A 157 -10.87 -8.23 -10.29
C PRO A 157 -10.13 -9.48 -9.80
N TRP A 158 -8.88 -9.69 -10.24
CA TRP A 158 -8.00 -10.74 -9.74
C TRP A 158 -7.45 -10.49 -8.32
N LEU A 159 -7.53 -9.26 -7.80
CA LEU A 159 -7.11 -8.86 -6.44
C LEU A 159 -8.21 -8.91 -5.39
N SER A 160 -9.42 -9.37 -5.75
CA SER A 160 -10.54 -9.47 -4.82
C SER A 160 -10.29 -10.52 -3.73
N ASP A 161 -9.76 -10.06 -2.59
CA ASP A 161 -9.80 -10.78 -1.33
C ASP A 161 -11.21 -10.69 -0.75
N CYS A 162 -11.68 -11.78 -0.12
CA CYS A 162 -13.04 -11.94 0.39
C CYS A 162 -13.60 -10.71 1.11
#